data_AF-A0A7Y6QQY9-F1
#
_entry.id   AF-A0A7Y6QQY9-F1
#
_cell.length_a   1.000
_cell.length_b   1.000
_cell.length_c   1.000
_cell.angle_alpha   90.00
_cell.angle_beta   90.00
_cell.angle_gamma   90.00
#
_symmetry.space_group_name_H-M   'P 1'
#
loop_
_entity.id
_entity.type
_entity.pdbx_description
1 polymer ?
#
loop_
_entity_poly.entity_id
_entity_poly.type
_entity_poly.pdbx_seq_one_letter_code
_entity_poly.pdbx_strand_id
1 'polypeptide(L)'
;MRQLAISYMAQLILLPAQTRGDSSLVIPTIFITLALDLAGAALTPEVYAGRSNHDMPLLRILISLAYLNQVWSMSIMSFSNVPYWSICYEMWYYILFAILLFTKAKLRITLLLLCAILIGPKILLLAPIWLLGVFLQRNKRLQQLHPWQAWFLFLISWPLYGLYLKTGVNSLVHQWLLGVLGQGAEKFLGYSHYFLTDYLLAIIVAANFVGARGIARHFGPILLPCEQQIRRLSAYTFSIYLLHMPFILFYMALFNEQPGPLFAAKVLAASLFSIVLVSKVTEQQRHRWRAPIQRWLSALRSTSLFARLGT
;
A
#
# COMPACT_ATOMS: atom_id res chain seq x y z
N MET A 1 -24.31 -19.92 -14.12
CA MET A 1 -23.26 -18.89 -14.36
C MET A 1 -23.18 -17.78 -13.30
N ARG A 2 -24.30 -17.22 -12.78
CA ARG A 2 -24.25 -16.22 -11.69
C ARG A 2 -23.70 -16.76 -10.35
N GLN A 3 -24.01 -17.99 -9.96
CA GLN A 3 -23.44 -18.61 -8.74
C GLN A 3 -21.94 -18.92 -8.87
N LEU A 4 -21.49 -19.39 -10.04
CA LEU A 4 -20.06 -19.50 -10.36
C LEU A 4 -19.38 -18.13 -10.37
N ALA A 5 -20.03 -17.09 -10.91
CA ALA A 5 -19.53 -15.72 -10.84
C ALA A 5 -19.46 -15.20 -9.41
N ILE A 6 -20.38 -15.57 -8.50
CA ILE A 6 -20.38 -15.17 -7.07
C ILE A 6 -19.35 -15.98 -6.25
N SER A 7 -19.12 -17.26 -6.54
CA SER A 7 -18.01 -18.02 -5.97
C SER A 7 -16.66 -17.50 -6.49
N TYR A 8 -16.59 -17.10 -7.76
CA TYR A 8 -15.49 -16.30 -8.30
C TYR A 8 -15.47 -14.87 -7.73
N MET A 9 -16.59 -14.26 -7.29
CA MET A 9 -16.61 -12.94 -6.64
C MET A 9 -15.99 -13.03 -5.26
N ALA A 10 -16.31 -14.09 -4.51
CA ALA A 10 -15.63 -14.39 -3.26
C ALA A 10 -14.15 -14.64 -3.55
N GLN A 11 -13.80 -15.47 -4.54
CA GLN A 11 -12.40 -15.72 -4.85
C GLN A 11 -11.65 -14.49 -5.41
N LEU A 12 -12.21 -13.61 -6.25
CA LEU A 12 -11.51 -12.45 -6.84
C LEU A 12 -11.46 -11.24 -5.92
N ILE A 13 -12.49 -10.98 -5.11
CA ILE A 13 -12.45 -9.95 -4.06
C ILE A 13 -11.57 -10.45 -2.90
N LEU A 14 -11.55 -11.76 -2.67
CA LEU A 14 -10.64 -12.38 -1.71
C LEU A 14 -9.31 -12.84 -2.32
N LEU A 15 -8.98 -12.64 -3.60
CA LEU A 15 -7.70 -13.13 -4.15
C LEU A 15 -6.51 -12.22 -3.80
N PRO A 16 -6.68 -10.89 -3.62
CA PRO A 16 -5.71 -10.14 -2.82
C PRO A 16 -5.73 -10.63 -1.36
N ALA A 17 -6.91 -10.98 -0.85
CA ALA A 17 -7.12 -11.36 0.55
C ALA A 17 -6.83 -12.83 0.89
N GLN A 18 -6.46 -13.69 -0.07
CA GLN A 18 -6.21 -15.12 0.11
C GLN A 18 -4.72 -15.39 0.23
N THR A 19 -3.87 -14.44 -0.18
CA THR A 19 -2.42 -14.60 -0.08
C THR A 19 -1.68 -13.52 0.71
N ARG A 20 -2.23 -12.33 1.01
CA ARG A 20 -1.61 -11.36 1.93
C ARG A 20 -2.65 -10.60 2.78
N GLY A 21 -2.23 -10.12 3.95
CA GLY A 21 -3.06 -9.88 5.13
C GLY A 21 -3.37 -8.41 5.40
N ASP A 22 -4.23 -7.75 4.62
CA ASP A 22 -4.10 -6.28 4.59
C ASP A 22 -5.16 -5.49 5.39
N SER A 23 -6.34 -6.04 5.71
CA SER A 23 -7.40 -5.25 6.40
C SER A 23 -7.32 -5.27 7.93
N SER A 24 -6.74 -6.32 8.53
CA SER A 24 -6.81 -6.52 9.99
C SER A 24 -5.77 -5.72 10.77
N LEU A 25 -4.70 -5.27 10.13
CA LEU A 25 -3.63 -4.51 10.78
C LEU A 25 -3.86 -3.00 10.75
N VAL A 26 -4.64 -2.49 9.78
CA VAL A 26 -4.86 -1.05 9.60
C VAL A 26 -5.40 -0.38 10.87
N ILE A 27 -6.43 -0.98 11.49
CA ILE A 27 -7.02 -0.44 12.71
C ILE A 27 -6.00 -0.45 13.86
N PRO A 28 -5.37 -1.59 14.23
CA PRO A 28 -4.28 -1.61 15.20
C PRO A 28 -3.18 -0.60 14.93
N THR A 29 -2.75 -0.44 13.67
CA THR A 29 -1.68 0.50 13.29
C THR A 29 -2.02 1.92 13.70
N ILE A 30 -3.23 2.41 13.45
CA ILE A 30 -3.61 3.79 13.79
C ILE A 30 -3.45 4.03 15.30
N PHE A 31 -3.93 3.08 16.12
CA PHE A 31 -3.86 3.19 17.58
C PHE A 31 -2.45 2.95 18.14
N ILE A 32 -1.70 2.00 17.58
CA ILE A 32 -0.30 1.76 17.94
C ILE A 32 0.54 3.00 17.62
N THR A 33 0.34 3.59 16.44
CA THR A 33 1.03 4.82 16.04
C THR A 33 0.75 5.94 17.03
N LEU A 34 -0.52 6.19 17.36
CA LEU A 34 -0.89 7.20 18.35
C LEU A 34 -0.23 6.93 19.72
N ALA A 35 -0.30 5.69 20.21
CA ALA A 35 0.26 5.33 21.52
C ALA A 35 1.78 5.50 21.56
N LEU A 36 2.49 5.05 20.52
CA LEU A 36 3.94 5.19 20.40
C LEU A 36 4.35 6.65 20.25
N ASP A 37 3.59 7.44 19.49
CA ASP A 37 3.90 8.86 19.32
C ASP A 37 3.71 9.65 20.61
N LEU A 38 2.63 9.40 21.36
CA LEU A 38 2.42 10.04 22.66
C LEU A 38 3.49 9.64 23.68
N ALA A 39 3.85 8.36 23.73
CA ALA A 39 4.90 7.86 24.62
C ALA A 39 6.27 8.42 24.24
N GLY A 40 6.63 8.38 22.96
CA GLY A 40 7.91 8.89 22.46
C GLY A 40 8.03 10.41 22.60
N ALA A 41 6.96 11.17 22.32
CA ALA A 41 6.94 12.62 22.52
C ALA A 41 7.06 13.00 23.99
N ALA A 42 6.55 12.18 24.92
CA ALA A 42 6.73 12.38 26.35
C ALA A 42 8.18 12.09 26.81
N LEU A 43 8.88 11.17 26.15
CA LEU A 43 10.28 10.84 26.46
C LEU A 43 11.26 11.89 25.91
N THR A 44 11.17 12.16 24.60
CA THR A 44 12.07 13.08 23.90
C THR A 44 11.27 13.89 22.86
N PRO A 45 10.68 15.03 23.24
CA PRO A 45 9.83 15.84 22.36
C PRO A 45 10.51 16.26 21.05
N GLU A 46 11.82 16.51 21.08
CA GLU A 46 12.62 16.95 19.94
C GLU A 46 12.63 15.94 18.78
N VAL A 47 12.52 14.64 19.08
CA VAL A 47 12.45 13.59 18.05
C VAL A 47 11.16 13.67 17.23
N TYR A 48 10.08 14.18 17.83
CA TYR A 48 8.74 14.25 17.24
C TYR A 48 8.40 15.62 16.64
N ALA A 49 9.16 16.67 16.98
CA ALA A 49 8.99 18.00 16.44
C ALA A 49 9.06 17.98 14.90
N GLY A 50 7.97 18.39 14.24
CA GLY A 50 7.84 18.40 12.77
C GLY A 50 7.71 17.03 12.10
N ARG A 51 7.75 15.92 12.86
CA ARG A 51 7.64 14.54 12.33
C ARG A 51 6.32 13.85 12.69
N SER A 52 5.63 14.32 13.73
CA SER A 52 4.28 13.92 14.06
C SER A 52 3.40 15.14 14.30
N ASN A 53 2.09 14.97 14.12
CA ASN A 53 1.11 15.97 14.49
C ASN A 53 -0.05 15.31 15.25
N HIS A 54 -0.30 15.84 16.44
CA HIS A 54 -1.30 15.36 17.41
C HIS A 54 -2.51 16.28 17.50
N ASP A 55 -2.60 17.32 16.66
CA ASP A 55 -3.80 18.15 16.55
C ASP A 55 -5.01 17.30 16.10
N MET A 56 -6.19 17.65 16.63
CA MET A 56 -7.47 17.01 16.28
C MET A 56 -7.37 15.47 16.18
N PRO A 57 -6.91 14.77 17.24
CA PRO A 57 -6.58 13.34 17.15
C PRO A 57 -7.77 12.49 16.74
N LEU A 58 -8.97 12.84 17.18
CA LEU A 58 -10.21 12.16 16.76
C LEU A 58 -10.44 12.30 15.26
N LEU A 59 -10.26 13.49 14.67
CA LEU A 59 -10.40 13.69 13.23
C LEU A 59 -9.39 12.82 12.48
N ARG A 60 -8.12 12.81 12.90
CA ARG A 60 -7.05 12.00 12.30
C ARG A 60 -7.37 10.51 12.34
N ILE A 61 -7.91 10.01 13.45
CA ILE A 61 -8.37 8.63 13.56
C ILE A 61 -9.51 8.36 12.58
N LEU A 62 -10.56 9.18 12.60
CA LEU A 62 -11.76 8.97 11.77
C LEU A 62 -11.44 9.00 10.27
N ILE A 63 -10.64 9.97 9.80
CA ILE A 63 -10.25 10.03 8.39
C ILE A 63 -9.30 8.88 8.01
N SER A 64 -8.44 8.42 8.93
CA SER A 64 -7.55 7.28 8.71
C SER A 64 -8.34 5.99 8.56
N LEU A 65 -9.34 5.77 9.42
CA LEU A 65 -10.27 4.64 9.32
C LEU A 65 -11.13 4.70 8.06
N ALA A 66 -11.48 5.90 7.59
CA ALA A 66 -12.23 6.12 6.36
C ALA A 66 -11.35 6.13 5.09
N TYR A 67 -10.02 6.05 5.22
CA TYR A 67 -9.05 6.17 4.11
C TYR A 67 -9.17 7.49 3.33
N LEU A 68 -9.53 8.59 4.01
CA LEU A 68 -9.79 9.91 3.43
C LEU A 68 -8.63 10.90 3.60
N ASN A 69 -7.50 10.47 4.18
CA ASN A 69 -6.32 11.30 4.46
C ASN A 69 -5.77 12.06 3.26
N GLN A 70 -6.03 11.54 2.06
CA GLN A 70 -5.45 11.94 0.81
C GLN A 70 -6.52 12.31 -0.22
N VAL A 71 -7.63 12.87 0.24
CA VAL A 71 -8.71 13.31 -0.66
C VAL A 71 -8.52 14.77 -1.05
N TRP A 72 -8.68 15.08 -2.34
CA TRP A 72 -8.49 16.45 -2.87
C TRP A 72 -7.15 17.07 -2.40
N SER A 73 -7.17 18.31 -1.91
CA SER A 73 -6.01 19.01 -1.37
C SER A 73 -5.62 18.58 0.05
N MET A 74 -6.41 17.71 0.70
CA MET A 74 -6.13 17.28 2.07
C MET A 74 -5.00 16.27 2.07
N SER A 75 -3.91 16.54 2.81
CA SER A 75 -2.85 15.56 3.07
C SER A 75 -2.63 15.49 4.57
N ILE A 76 -3.45 14.68 5.25
CA ILE A 76 -3.40 14.56 6.71
C ILE A 76 -2.72 13.24 7.08
N MET A 77 -1.52 13.32 7.64
CA MET A 77 -0.79 12.13 8.10
C MET A 77 -1.53 11.41 9.24
N SER A 78 -1.43 10.09 9.28
CA SER A 78 -1.86 9.32 10.44
C SER A 78 -0.79 9.41 11.53
N PHE A 79 -0.80 10.52 12.28
CA PHE A 79 0.26 10.88 13.23
C PHE A 79 1.65 10.83 12.56
N SER A 80 2.64 10.14 13.12
CA SER A 80 3.97 9.98 12.52
C SER A 80 4.04 8.97 11.35
N ASN A 81 2.96 8.26 11.06
CA ASN A 81 2.96 7.15 10.10
C ASN A 81 2.87 7.64 8.65
N VAL A 82 4.00 8.14 8.13
CA VAL A 82 4.15 8.51 6.71
C VAL A 82 3.68 7.38 5.79
N PRO A 83 4.14 6.12 5.91
CA PRO A 83 3.76 5.03 4.99
C PRO A 83 2.26 4.81 4.82
N TYR A 84 1.43 5.23 5.78
CA TYR A 84 -0.02 5.06 5.71
C TYR A 84 -0.67 5.69 4.47
N TRP A 85 -0.04 6.71 3.85
CA TRP A 85 -0.60 7.38 2.66
C TRP A 85 -0.93 6.40 1.53
N SER A 86 -0.09 5.38 1.30
CA SER A 86 -0.27 4.45 0.19
C SER A 86 -1.49 3.55 0.38
N ILE A 87 -1.82 3.21 1.64
CA ILE A 87 -2.98 2.39 1.99
C ILE A 87 -4.27 3.13 1.62
N CYS A 88 -4.30 4.46 1.81
CA CYS A 88 -5.43 5.27 1.38
C CYS A 88 -5.64 5.18 -0.14
N TYR A 89 -4.56 5.28 -0.91
CA TYR A 89 -4.62 5.19 -2.38
C TYR A 89 -5.08 3.79 -2.81
N GLU A 90 -4.46 2.75 -2.25
CA GLU A 90 -4.72 1.35 -2.60
C GLU A 90 -6.18 0.96 -2.33
N MET A 91 -6.74 1.39 -1.19
CA MET A 91 -8.15 1.14 -0.86
C MET A 91 -9.10 1.70 -1.92
N TRP A 92 -8.88 2.94 -2.37
CA TRP A 92 -9.72 3.55 -3.40
C TRP A 92 -9.56 2.90 -4.77
N TYR A 93 -8.36 2.40 -5.11
CA TYR A 93 -8.19 1.61 -6.32
C TYR A 93 -8.97 0.30 -6.28
N TYR A 94 -8.99 -0.39 -5.14
CA TYR A 94 -9.83 -1.58 -4.97
C TYR A 94 -11.32 -1.25 -5.08
N ILE A 95 -11.79 -0.13 -4.53
CA ILE A 95 -13.18 0.31 -4.66
C ILE A 95 -13.53 0.60 -6.13
N LEU A 96 -12.71 1.39 -6.83
CA LEU A 96 -12.91 1.70 -8.26
C LEU A 96 -12.90 0.43 -9.12
N PHE A 97 -11.96 -0.49 -8.85
CA PHE A 97 -11.87 -1.77 -9.55
C PHE A 97 -13.08 -2.67 -9.26
N ALA A 98 -13.57 -2.71 -8.02
CA ALA A 98 -14.78 -3.43 -7.66
C ALA A 98 -16.01 -2.85 -8.37
N ILE A 99 -16.14 -1.53 -8.45
CA ILE A 99 -17.20 -0.86 -9.23
C ILE A 99 -17.11 -1.30 -10.70
N LEU A 100 -15.92 -1.23 -11.31
CA LEU A 100 -15.70 -1.64 -12.70
C LEU A 100 -16.13 -3.08 -13.00
N LEU A 101 -15.81 -4.02 -12.09
CA LEU A 101 -16.05 -5.45 -12.33
C LEU A 101 -17.45 -5.91 -11.93
N PHE A 102 -18.05 -5.34 -10.88
CA PHE A 102 -19.22 -5.92 -10.24
C PHE A 102 -20.52 -5.12 -10.37
N THR A 103 -20.47 -3.93 -10.95
CA THR A 103 -21.67 -3.10 -11.15
C THR A 103 -22.24 -3.23 -12.58
N LYS A 104 -23.56 -3.08 -12.69
CA LYS A 104 -24.29 -3.05 -13.98
C LYS A 104 -23.83 -1.82 -14.79
N ALA A 105 -23.80 -1.93 -16.12
CA ALA A 105 -23.28 -0.89 -17.02
C ALA A 105 -23.89 0.50 -16.78
N LYS A 106 -25.22 0.59 -16.57
CA LYS A 106 -25.93 1.85 -16.32
C LYS A 106 -25.49 2.57 -15.04
N LEU A 107 -25.16 1.82 -13.98
CA LEU A 107 -24.77 2.38 -12.69
C LEU A 107 -23.25 2.56 -12.56
N ARG A 108 -22.47 1.80 -13.34
CA ARG A 108 -21.01 1.78 -13.30
C ARG A 108 -20.40 3.16 -13.52
N ILE A 109 -20.80 3.84 -14.60
CA ILE A 109 -20.23 5.15 -14.96
C ILE A 109 -20.55 6.17 -13.87
N THR A 110 -21.81 6.22 -13.41
CA THR A 110 -22.23 7.12 -12.33
C THR A 110 -21.42 6.89 -11.05
N LEU A 111 -21.26 5.63 -10.61
CA LEU A 111 -20.48 5.33 -9.41
C LEU A 111 -19.00 5.67 -9.57
N LEU A 112 -18.40 5.42 -10.74
CA LEU A 112 -17.01 5.79 -11.00
C LEU A 112 -16.81 7.30 -10.97
N LEU A 113 -17.72 8.06 -11.58
CA LEU A 113 -17.67 9.52 -11.56
C LEU A 113 -17.84 10.06 -10.13
N LEU A 114 -18.81 9.55 -9.37
CA LEU A 114 -19.01 9.93 -7.98
C LEU A 114 -17.78 9.62 -7.12
N CYS A 115 -17.18 8.43 -7.28
CA CYS A 115 -15.94 8.08 -6.58
C CYS A 115 -14.76 8.96 -7.01
N ALA A 116 -14.61 9.24 -8.31
CA ALA A 116 -13.56 10.11 -8.84
C ALA A 116 -13.66 11.53 -8.28
N ILE A 117 -14.88 12.08 -8.21
CA ILE A 117 -15.16 13.38 -7.60
C ILE A 117 -14.89 13.33 -6.10
N LEU A 118 -15.27 12.25 -5.41
CA LEU A 118 -15.05 12.13 -3.97
C LEU A 118 -13.56 12.13 -3.63
N ILE A 119 -12.75 11.33 -4.32
CA ILE A 119 -11.33 11.13 -3.95
C ILE A 119 -10.40 12.22 -4.51
N GLY A 120 -10.83 12.89 -5.57
CA GLY A 120 -10.07 13.95 -6.22
C GLY A 120 -8.93 13.45 -7.12
N PRO A 121 -8.27 14.38 -7.83
CA PRO A 121 -7.36 14.03 -8.92
C PRO A 121 -6.07 13.35 -8.46
N LYS A 122 -5.54 13.67 -7.29
CA LYS A 122 -4.21 13.16 -6.88
C LYS A 122 -4.17 11.65 -6.70
N ILE A 123 -5.24 11.03 -6.17
CA ILE A 123 -5.33 9.57 -6.09
C ILE A 123 -5.45 8.99 -7.50
N LEU A 124 -6.26 9.61 -8.37
CA LEU A 124 -6.44 9.14 -9.74
C LEU A 124 -5.16 9.20 -10.58
N LEU A 125 -4.26 10.16 -10.32
CA LEU A 125 -2.98 10.27 -11.00
C LEU A 125 -2.10 9.04 -10.81
N LEU A 126 -2.15 8.34 -9.67
CA LEU A 126 -1.35 7.11 -9.51
C LEU A 126 -2.11 5.82 -9.89
N ALA A 127 -3.40 5.92 -10.27
CA ALA A 127 -4.20 4.77 -10.71
C ALA A 127 -3.62 4.02 -11.92
N PRO A 128 -3.00 4.67 -12.92
CA PRO A 128 -2.34 3.97 -14.03
C PRO A 128 -1.24 3.00 -13.58
N ILE A 129 -0.50 3.35 -12.52
CA ILE A 129 0.55 2.49 -11.94
C ILE A 129 -0.07 1.25 -11.30
N TRP A 130 -1.17 1.44 -10.56
CA TRP A 130 -1.90 0.32 -9.98
C TRP A 130 -2.49 -0.61 -11.06
N LEU A 131 -3.07 -0.02 -12.11
CA LEU A 131 -3.58 -0.77 -13.27
C LEU A 131 -2.48 -1.50 -14.05
N LEU A 132 -1.27 -0.92 -14.14
CA LEU A 132 -0.11 -1.61 -14.70
C LEU A 132 0.17 -2.91 -13.93
N GLY A 133 0.11 -2.89 -12.60
CA GLY A 133 0.20 -4.11 -11.78
C GLY A 133 -0.85 -5.16 -12.15
N VAL A 134 -2.11 -4.77 -12.30
CA VAL A 134 -3.21 -5.66 -12.75
C VAL A 134 -2.93 -6.22 -14.15
N PHE A 135 -2.48 -5.37 -15.07
CA PHE A 135 -2.12 -5.75 -16.43
C PHE A 135 -0.99 -6.79 -16.44
N LEU A 136 0.10 -6.55 -15.70
CA LEU A 136 1.22 -7.49 -15.58
C LEU A 136 0.81 -8.84 -15.00
N GLN A 137 -0.18 -8.84 -14.09
CA GLN A 137 -0.68 -10.08 -13.48
C GLN A 137 -1.59 -10.87 -14.43
N ARG A 138 -2.39 -10.19 -15.27
CA ARG A 138 -3.35 -10.86 -16.16
C ARG A 138 -2.82 -11.18 -17.55
N ASN A 139 -1.79 -10.48 -18.00
CA ASN A 139 -1.26 -10.64 -19.35
C ASN A 139 -0.43 -11.93 -19.48
N LYS A 140 -1.04 -12.97 -20.06
CA LYS A 140 -0.40 -14.28 -20.32
C LYS A 140 0.83 -14.19 -21.22
N ARG A 141 0.88 -13.24 -22.17
CA ARG A 141 2.04 -13.09 -23.07
C ARG A 141 3.28 -12.68 -22.29
N LEU A 142 3.13 -11.73 -21.36
CA LEU A 142 4.21 -11.30 -20.46
C LEU A 142 4.61 -12.39 -19.44
N GLN A 143 3.77 -13.41 -19.24
CA GLN A 143 4.11 -14.58 -18.41
C GLN A 143 4.89 -15.64 -19.18
N GLN A 144 4.86 -15.61 -20.51
CA GLN A 144 5.42 -16.64 -21.39
C GLN A 144 6.53 -16.07 -22.29
N LEU A 145 7.31 -15.12 -21.77
CA LEU A 145 8.43 -14.55 -22.51
C LEU A 145 9.51 -15.61 -22.78
N HIS A 146 10.15 -15.47 -23.93
CA HIS A 146 11.31 -16.28 -24.25
C HIS A 146 12.46 -15.95 -23.27
N PRO A 147 13.29 -16.91 -22.83
CA PRO A 147 14.33 -16.69 -21.83
C PRO A 147 15.25 -15.48 -22.09
N TRP A 148 15.66 -15.25 -23.35
CA TRP A 148 16.49 -14.09 -23.70
C TRP A 148 15.78 -12.75 -23.44
N GLN A 149 14.47 -12.66 -23.71
CA GLN A 149 13.66 -11.45 -23.46
C GLN A 149 13.53 -11.21 -21.96
N ALA A 150 13.33 -12.28 -21.19
CA ALA A 150 13.23 -12.20 -19.73
C ALA A 150 14.55 -11.72 -19.11
N TRP A 151 15.69 -12.29 -19.55
CA TRP A 151 17.02 -11.83 -19.14
C TRP A 151 17.28 -10.39 -19.55
N PHE A 152 16.96 -10.02 -20.80
CA PHE A 152 17.13 -8.65 -21.28
C PHE A 152 16.36 -7.66 -20.42
N LEU A 153 15.05 -7.88 -20.19
CA LEU A 153 14.22 -6.99 -19.38
C LEU A 153 14.69 -6.91 -17.92
N PHE A 154 15.11 -8.04 -17.35
CA PHE A 154 15.67 -8.06 -15.99
C PHE A 154 16.97 -7.26 -15.93
N LEU A 155 17.93 -7.52 -16.81
CA LEU A 155 19.24 -6.90 -16.79
C LEU A 155 19.21 -5.42 -17.19
N ILE A 156 18.42 -5.04 -18.19
CA ILE A 156 18.32 -3.63 -18.63
C ILE A 156 17.64 -2.74 -17.60
N SER A 157 16.77 -3.31 -16.75
CA SER A 157 16.07 -2.52 -15.72
C SER A 157 17.03 -1.91 -14.68
N TRP A 158 18.14 -2.57 -14.37
CA TRP A 158 19.14 -2.09 -13.40
C TRP A 158 19.89 -0.83 -13.86
N PRO A 159 20.53 -0.77 -15.04
CA PRO A 159 21.16 0.45 -15.52
C PRO A 159 20.13 1.54 -15.82
N LEU A 160 18.91 1.21 -16.24
CA LEU A 160 17.84 2.20 -16.40
C LEU A 160 17.43 2.81 -15.05
N TYR A 161 17.32 2.00 -14.00
CA TYR A 161 17.08 2.50 -12.64
C TYR A 161 18.25 3.33 -12.13
N GLY A 162 19.49 2.88 -12.35
CA GLY A 162 20.69 3.65 -12.02
C GLY A 162 20.75 5.00 -12.74
N LEU A 163 20.35 5.05 -14.01
CA LEU A 163 20.24 6.28 -14.79
C LEU A 163 19.13 7.19 -14.26
N TYR A 164 17.97 6.62 -13.91
CA TYR A 164 16.86 7.36 -13.28
C TYR A 164 17.31 8.07 -11.99
N LEU A 165 18.07 7.37 -11.14
CA LEU A 165 18.64 7.95 -9.92
C LEU A 165 19.72 9.00 -10.24
N LYS A 166 20.69 8.69 -11.11
CA LYS A 166 21.84 9.56 -11.40
C LYS A 166 21.45 10.87 -12.08
N THR A 167 20.46 10.83 -12.98
CA THR A 167 20.03 12.02 -13.73
C THR A 167 19.25 13.01 -12.90
N GLY A 168 18.73 12.61 -11.73
CA GLY A 168 17.81 13.46 -10.97
C GLY A 168 16.58 13.85 -11.80
N VAL A 169 16.17 13.01 -12.75
CA VAL A 169 15.01 13.30 -13.63
C VAL A 169 13.76 13.62 -12.81
N ASN A 170 13.67 13.05 -11.60
CA ASN A 170 12.60 13.34 -10.66
C ASN A 170 12.51 14.83 -10.29
N SER A 171 13.62 15.43 -9.85
CA SER A 171 13.65 16.85 -9.50
C SER A 171 13.47 17.75 -10.72
N LEU A 172 14.04 17.38 -11.86
CA LEU A 172 13.94 18.17 -13.09
C LEU A 172 12.49 18.27 -13.59
N VAL A 173 11.82 17.13 -13.75
CA VAL A 173 10.43 17.08 -14.21
C VAL A 173 9.49 17.70 -13.19
N HIS A 174 9.75 17.53 -11.90
CA HIS A 174 8.96 18.15 -10.85
C HIS A 174 9.07 19.68 -10.86
N GLN A 175 10.28 20.24 -10.96
CA GLN A 175 10.46 21.69 -11.08
C GLN A 175 9.79 22.26 -12.32
N TRP A 176 9.88 21.57 -13.45
CA TRP A 176 9.16 21.94 -14.67
C TRP A 176 7.64 21.92 -14.45
N LEU A 177 7.11 20.86 -13.81
CA LEU A 177 5.68 20.74 -13.52
C LEU A 177 5.17 21.86 -12.61
N LEU A 178 5.95 22.23 -11.57
CA LEU A 178 5.62 23.37 -10.71
C LEU A 178 5.69 24.71 -11.46
N GLY A 179 6.60 24.86 -12.43
CA GLY A 179 6.63 26.02 -13.32
C GLY A 179 5.36 26.17 -14.16
N VAL A 180 4.73 25.05 -14.55
CA VAL A 180 3.49 25.03 -15.34
C VAL A 180 2.24 25.18 -14.48
N LEU A 181 2.16 24.48 -13.35
CA LEU A 181 0.97 24.42 -12.50
C LEU A 181 0.94 25.46 -11.37
N GLY A 182 2.07 26.15 -11.14
CA GLY A 182 2.25 27.11 -10.05
C GLY A 182 2.68 26.46 -8.74
N GLN A 183 3.18 27.29 -7.82
CA GLN A 183 3.78 26.85 -6.55
C GLN A 183 2.80 26.13 -5.60
N GLY A 184 1.50 26.39 -5.72
CA GLY A 184 0.46 25.70 -4.93
C GLY A 184 0.24 24.23 -5.33
N ALA A 185 0.75 23.81 -6.50
CA ALA A 185 0.52 22.48 -7.05
C ALA A 185 1.17 21.37 -6.19
N GLU A 186 2.33 21.63 -5.59
CA GLU A 186 3.01 20.64 -4.74
C GLU A 186 2.14 20.26 -3.54
N LYS A 187 1.62 21.26 -2.82
CA LYS A 187 0.73 21.06 -1.67
C LYS A 187 -0.55 20.36 -2.08
N PHE A 188 -1.11 20.69 -3.24
CA PHE A 188 -2.33 20.06 -3.76
C PHE A 188 -2.10 18.59 -4.14
N LEU A 189 -1.00 18.28 -4.81
CA LEU A 189 -0.69 16.93 -5.28
C LEU A 189 -0.25 15.99 -4.16
N GLY A 190 0.27 16.52 -3.05
CA GLY A 190 0.67 15.72 -1.88
C GLY A 190 1.65 14.62 -2.30
N TYR A 191 1.38 13.36 -1.94
CA TYR A 191 2.25 12.23 -2.32
C TYR A 191 2.27 11.90 -3.83
N SER A 192 1.43 12.54 -4.66
CA SER A 192 1.41 12.35 -6.11
C SER A 192 2.21 13.40 -6.89
N HIS A 193 2.99 14.26 -6.23
CA HIS A 193 3.71 15.36 -6.90
C HIS A 193 4.80 14.91 -7.89
N TYR A 194 5.17 13.63 -7.87
CA TYR A 194 6.10 12.99 -8.79
C TYR A 194 5.43 12.04 -9.80
N PHE A 195 4.11 12.11 -10.00
CA PHE A 195 3.37 11.10 -10.78
C PHE A 195 3.95 10.83 -12.19
N LEU A 196 4.48 11.85 -12.88
CA LEU A 196 5.07 11.69 -14.22
C LEU A 196 6.33 10.82 -14.20
N THR A 197 7.22 11.07 -13.24
CA THR A 197 8.46 10.32 -13.06
C THR A 197 8.19 8.98 -12.39
N ASP A 198 7.13 8.87 -11.60
CA ASP A 198 6.63 7.60 -11.05
C ASP A 198 6.13 6.67 -12.16
N TYR A 199 5.53 7.19 -13.24
CA TYR A 199 5.17 6.36 -14.39
C TYR A 199 6.40 5.75 -15.07
N LEU A 200 7.46 6.55 -15.26
CA LEU A 200 8.72 6.07 -15.81
C LEU A 200 9.33 5.00 -14.91
N LEU A 201 9.39 5.27 -13.61
CA LEU A 201 9.88 4.31 -12.63
C LEU A 201 9.03 3.02 -12.62
N ALA A 202 7.71 3.13 -12.70
CA ALA A 202 6.81 2.00 -12.75
C ALA A 202 7.06 1.11 -13.99
N ILE A 203 7.40 1.69 -15.15
CA ILE A 203 7.77 0.93 -16.35
C ILE A 203 9.10 0.20 -16.14
N ILE A 204 10.10 0.85 -15.55
CA ILE A 204 11.41 0.24 -15.24
C ILE A 204 11.22 -0.94 -14.28
N VAL A 205 10.46 -0.75 -13.21
CA VAL A 205 10.14 -1.79 -12.22
C VAL A 205 9.28 -2.90 -12.84
N ALA A 206 8.32 -2.57 -13.70
CA ALA A 206 7.52 -3.54 -14.43
C ALA A 206 8.39 -4.44 -15.32
N ALA A 207 9.34 -3.86 -16.05
CA ALA A 207 10.31 -4.62 -16.85
C ALA A 207 11.12 -5.59 -15.96
N ASN A 208 11.58 -5.12 -14.79
CA ASN A 208 12.26 -5.97 -13.83
C ASN A 208 11.38 -7.15 -13.38
N PHE A 209 10.13 -6.91 -12.97
CA PHE A 209 9.23 -7.97 -12.51
C PHE A 209 8.86 -8.97 -13.60
N VAL A 210 8.65 -8.50 -14.83
CA VAL A 210 8.39 -9.34 -16.00
C VAL A 210 9.62 -10.22 -16.30
N GLY A 211 10.82 -9.62 -16.32
CA GLY A 211 12.06 -10.33 -16.53
C GLY A 211 12.35 -11.36 -15.44
N ALA A 212 12.30 -10.94 -14.17
CA ALA A 212 12.51 -11.76 -12.97
C ALA A 212 11.60 -12.99 -12.97
N ARG A 213 10.32 -12.82 -13.34
CA ARG A 213 9.37 -13.94 -13.46
C ARG A 213 9.79 -14.95 -14.52
N GLY A 214 10.21 -14.49 -15.70
CA GLY A 214 10.63 -15.37 -16.79
C GLY A 214 11.92 -16.13 -16.49
N ILE A 215 12.80 -15.57 -15.65
CA ILE A 215 14.06 -16.22 -15.24
C ILE A 215 13.97 -16.96 -13.91
N ALA A 216 12.86 -16.83 -13.16
CA ALA A 216 12.69 -17.38 -11.82
C ALA A 216 13.04 -18.88 -11.69
N ARG A 217 12.74 -19.67 -12.73
CA ARG A 217 13.07 -21.10 -12.77
C ARG A 217 14.57 -21.42 -12.57
N HIS A 218 15.46 -20.53 -13.00
CA HIS A 218 16.91 -20.71 -12.86
C HIS A 218 17.37 -20.50 -11.41
N PHE A 219 16.60 -19.76 -10.61
CA PHE A 219 16.86 -19.56 -9.18
C PHE A 219 16.14 -20.60 -8.30
N GLY A 220 15.26 -21.42 -8.87
CA GLY A 220 14.52 -22.47 -8.17
C GLY A 220 15.42 -23.41 -7.34
N PRO A 221 16.49 -23.99 -7.89
CA PRO A 221 17.38 -24.88 -7.14
C PRO A 221 18.00 -24.24 -5.89
N ILE A 222 18.19 -22.91 -5.89
CA ILE A 222 18.81 -22.16 -4.78
C ILE A 222 17.75 -21.71 -3.76
N LEU A 223 16.58 -21.26 -4.23
CA LEU A 223 15.56 -20.63 -3.40
C LEU A 223 14.53 -21.60 -2.83
N LEU A 224 14.20 -22.68 -3.54
CA LEU A 224 13.22 -23.68 -3.08
C LEU A 224 13.62 -24.38 -1.77
N PRO A 225 14.89 -24.70 -1.50
CA PRO A 225 15.30 -25.22 -0.19
C PRO A 225 14.94 -24.30 0.98
N CYS A 226 14.89 -22.98 0.73
CA CYS A 226 14.59 -21.95 1.71
C CYS A 226 13.13 -21.47 1.65
N GLU A 227 12.26 -22.13 0.88
CA GLU A 227 10.90 -21.67 0.60
C GLU A 227 10.08 -21.45 1.89
N GLN A 228 10.21 -22.36 2.86
CA GLN A 228 9.45 -22.26 4.11
C GLN A 228 9.85 -21.01 4.91
N GLN A 229 11.15 -20.74 5.00
CA GLN A 229 11.71 -19.58 5.70
C GLN A 229 11.36 -18.29 4.96
N ILE A 230 11.55 -18.26 3.64
CA ILE A 230 11.19 -17.10 2.80
C ILE A 230 9.70 -16.79 2.95
N ARG A 231 8.83 -17.80 2.88
CA ARG A 231 7.38 -17.61 3.07
C ARG A 231 7.05 -17.06 4.46
N ARG A 232 7.64 -17.63 5.51
CA ARG A 232 7.47 -17.15 6.91
C ARG A 232 7.92 -15.70 7.07
N LEU A 233 9.08 -15.33 6.53
CA LEU A 233 9.60 -13.95 6.60
C LEU A 233 8.75 -12.98 5.76
N SER A 234 8.33 -13.41 4.57
CA SER A 234 7.49 -12.60 3.69
C SER A 234 6.11 -12.28 4.28
N ALA A 235 5.65 -13.06 5.27
CA ALA A 235 4.41 -12.79 5.97
C ALA A 235 4.48 -11.51 6.84
N TYR A 236 5.67 -10.99 7.12
CA TYR A 236 5.82 -9.76 7.92
C TYR A 236 6.00 -8.50 7.07
N THR A 237 6.13 -8.60 5.74
CA THR A 237 6.48 -7.45 4.90
C THR A 237 5.46 -6.32 4.97
N PHE A 238 4.17 -6.65 5.07
CA PHE A 238 3.10 -5.66 5.22
C PHE A 238 3.16 -4.98 6.59
N SER A 239 3.33 -5.76 7.65
CA SER A 239 3.51 -5.23 9.00
C SER A 239 4.75 -4.33 9.13
N ILE A 240 5.88 -4.75 8.56
CA ILE A 240 7.11 -3.93 8.52
C ILE A 240 6.84 -2.63 7.76
N TYR A 241 6.23 -2.71 6.59
CA TYR A 241 5.88 -1.53 5.81
C TYR A 241 5.04 -0.53 6.61
N LEU A 242 4.04 -1.02 7.34
CA LEU A 242 3.07 -0.14 7.99
C LEU A 242 3.50 0.38 9.37
N LEU A 243 4.40 -0.34 10.06
CA LEU A 243 4.77 -0.04 11.44
C LEU A 243 6.23 0.40 11.62
N HIS A 244 7.09 0.33 10.59
CA HIS A 244 8.50 0.71 10.76
C HIS A 244 8.67 2.16 11.24
N MET A 245 7.99 3.14 10.65
CA MET A 245 8.14 4.55 11.04
C MET A 245 7.78 4.85 12.51
N PRO A 246 6.59 4.48 13.03
CA PRO A 246 6.26 4.79 14.42
C PRO A 246 7.19 4.09 15.41
N PHE A 247 7.61 2.85 15.14
CA PHE A 247 8.59 2.17 16.02
C PHE A 247 9.99 2.79 15.93
N ILE A 248 10.46 3.16 14.74
CA ILE A 248 11.76 3.82 14.58
C ILE A 248 11.78 5.12 15.39
N LEU A 249 10.75 5.96 15.25
CA LEU A 249 10.68 7.23 16.00
C LEU A 249 10.59 7.02 17.50
N PHE A 250 9.78 6.04 17.95
CA PHE A 250 9.68 5.69 19.36
C PHE A 250 11.03 5.25 19.92
N TYR A 251 11.74 4.34 19.25
CA TYR A 251 13.04 3.86 19.72
C TYR A 251 14.15 4.91 19.61
N MET A 252 14.07 5.82 18.63
CA MET A 252 14.95 7.00 18.60
C MET A 252 14.73 7.87 19.84
N ALA A 253 13.49 8.12 20.24
CA ALA A 253 13.16 8.89 21.43
C ALA A 253 13.47 8.16 22.74
N LEU A 254 13.32 6.83 22.77
CA LEU A 254 13.59 6.00 23.96
C LEU A 254 15.08 5.89 24.25
N PHE A 255 15.89 5.62 23.23
CA PHE A 255 17.34 5.49 23.40
C PHE A 255 18.00 6.86 23.54
N ASN A 256 17.57 7.85 22.75
CA ASN A 256 18.06 9.24 22.80
C ASN A 256 19.59 9.35 22.87
N GLU A 257 20.27 8.60 22.00
CA GLU A 257 21.74 8.59 21.91
C GLU A 257 22.23 9.33 20.67
N GLN A 258 23.54 9.59 20.61
CA GLN A 258 24.14 10.22 19.43
C GLN A 258 23.96 9.33 18.18
N PRO A 259 23.62 9.93 17.02
CA PRO A 259 23.51 9.19 15.77
C PRO A 259 24.82 8.49 15.40
N GLY A 260 24.74 7.18 15.17
CA GLY A 260 25.86 6.37 14.71
C GLY A 260 25.40 4.99 14.26
N PRO A 261 26.27 4.18 13.64
CA PRO A 261 25.91 2.87 13.10
C PRO A 261 25.32 1.93 14.17
N LEU A 262 25.89 1.93 15.38
CA LEU A 262 25.40 1.12 16.49
C LEU A 262 24.03 1.57 16.98
N PHE A 263 23.80 2.89 17.08
CA PHE A 263 22.49 3.44 17.42
C PHE A 263 21.44 3.05 16.38
N ALA A 264 21.75 3.22 15.08
CA ALA A 264 20.86 2.81 14.00
C ALA A 264 20.55 1.31 14.04
N ALA A 265 21.55 0.46 14.26
CA ALA A 265 21.36 -0.99 14.39
C ALA A 265 20.45 -1.34 15.58
N LYS A 266 20.64 -0.68 16.74
CA LYS A 266 19.78 -0.87 17.92
C LYS A 266 18.32 -0.46 17.63
N VAL A 267 18.11 0.72 17.06
CA VAL A 267 16.77 1.22 16.70
C VAL A 267 16.08 0.28 15.71
N LEU A 268 16.79 -0.14 14.65
CA LEU A 268 16.24 -1.06 13.64
C LEU A 268 15.93 -2.43 14.23
N ALA A 269 16.83 -3.01 15.03
CA ALA A 269 16.62 -4.29 15.67
C ALA A 269 15.42 -4.28 16.62
N ALA A 270 15.32 -3.25 17.48
CA ALA A 270 14.20 -3.08 18.39
C ALA A 270 12.88 -2.87 17.64
N SER A 271 12.89 -2.06 16.58
CA SER A 271 11.72 -1.82 15.74
C SER A 271 11.24 -3.11 15.07
N LEU A 272 12.13 -3.84 14.40
CA LEU A 272 11.79 -5.09 13.73
C LEU A 272 11.29 -6.16 14.71
N PHE A 273 11.94 -6.27 15.88
CA PHE A 273 11.52 -7.20 16.92
C PHE A 273 10.09 -6.90 17.39
N SER A 274 9.80 -5.65 17.70
CA SER A 274 8.46 -5.23 18.15
C SER A 274 7.41 -5.40 17.07
N ILE A 275 7.73 -5.12 15.80
CA ILE A 275 6.83 -5.38 14.67
C ILE A 275 6.50 -6.87 14.59
N VAL A 276 7.50 -7.76 14.66
CA VAL A 276 7.27 -9.22 14.63
C VAL A 276 6.35 -9.66 15.79
N LEU A 277 6.52 -9.09 16.99
CA LEU A 277 5.63 -9.36 18.12
C LEU A 277 4.19 -8.91 17.84
N VAL A 278 4.01 -7.68 17.35
CA VAL A 278 2.69 -7.14 17.00
C VAL A 278 2.03 -8.00 15.92
N SER A 279 2.74 -8.34 14.84
CA SER A 279 2.24 -9.18 13.75
C SER A 279 1.78 -10.56 14.18
N LYS A 280 2.43 -11.17 15.18
CA LYS A 280 1.99 -12.45 15.76
C LYS A 280 0.63 -12.33 16.45
N VAL A 281 0.32 -11.18 17.03
CA VAL A 281 -0.95 -10.94 17.75
C VAL A 281 -2.05 -10.48 16.79
N THR A 282 -1.71 -9.70 15.77
CA THR A 282 -2.67 -9.11 14.83
C THR A 282 -2.85 -9.98 13.57
N GLU A 283 -1.85 -9.98 12.69
CA GLU A 283 -1.89 -10.57 11.36
C GLU A 283 -2.06 -12.10 11.39
N GLN A 284 -1.41 -12.78 12.33
CA GLN A 284 -1.51 -14.24 12.46
C GLN A 284 -2.82 -14.73 13.10
N GLN A 285 -3.57 -13.86 13.80
CA GLN A 285 -4.87 -14.21 14.37
C GLN A 285 -6.06 -13.94 13.42
N ARG A 286 -5.80 -13.53 12.18
CA ARG A 286 -6.80 -13.17 11.16
C ARG A 286 -7.92 -14.19 10.98
N HIS A 287 -7.64 -15.48 11.09
CA HIS A 287 -8.66 -16.54 10.97
C HIS A 287 -9.75 -16.43 12.05
N ARG A 288 -9.40 -15.99 13.27
CA ARG A 288 -10.35 -15.81 14.38
C ARG A 288 -11.32 -14.65 14.12
N TRP A 289 -10.83 -13.57 13.50
CA TRP A 289 -11.63 -12.37 13.21
C TRP A 289 -12.51 -12.50 11.95
N ARG A 290 -12.15 -13.38 10.99
CA ARG A 290 -12.95 -13.61 9.78
C ARG A 290 -14.26 -14.34 10.05
N ALA A 291 -14.25 -15.34 10.93
CA ALA A 291 -15.42 -16.18 11.21
C ALA A 291 -16.67 -15.38 11.67
N PRO A 292 -16.59 -14.43 12.62
CA PRO A 292 -17.75 -13.65 13.02
C PRO A 292 -18.24 -12.69 11.93
N ILE A 293 -17.34 -12.07 11.16
CA ILE A 293 -17.72 -11.18 10.06
C ILE A 293 -18.45 -11.95 8.95
N GLN A 294 -17.94 -13.14 8.60
CA GLN A 294 -18.58 -14.01 7.61
C GLN A 294 -19.97 -14.45 8.07
N ARG A 295 -20.13 -14.79 9.36
CA ARG A 295 -21.44 -15.11 9.96
C ARG A 295 -22.39 -13.91 9.87
N TRP A 296 -21.93 -12.71 10.24
CA TRP A 296 -22.74 -11.50 10.15
C TRP A 296 -23.15 -11.13 8.71
N LEU A 297 -22.22 -11.19 7.76
CA LEU A 297 -22.52 -10.97 6.33
C LEU A 297 -23.47 -12.01 5.76
N SER A 298 -23.35 -13.28 6.19
CA SER A 298 -24.28 -14.33 5.79
C SER A 298 -25.68 -14.12 6.37
N ALA A 299 -25.79 -13.63 7.61
CA ALA A 299 -27.05 -13.26 8.24
C ALA A 299 -27.73 -12.09 7.50
N LEU A 300 -26.97 -11.06 7.11
CA LEU A 300 -27.48 -9.94 6.31
C LEU A 300 -27.99 -10.35 4.93
N ARG A 301 -27.39 -11.39 4.32
CA ARG A 301 -27.87 -11.95 3.05
C ARG A 301 -29.17 -12.74 3.22
N SER A 302 -29.39 -13.37 4.38
CA SER A 302 -30.64 -14.08 4.68
C SER A 302 -31.81 -13.14 5.01
N THR A 303 -31.53 -11.95 5.55
CA THR A 303 -32.55 -10.90 5.78
C THR A 303 -32.79 -10.08 4.51
N SER A 304 -33.54 -10.67 3.57
CA SER A 304 -34.50 -10.08 2.60
C SER A 304 -34.44 -8.58 2.15
N LEU A 305 -33.28 -7.91 2.10
CA LEU A 305 -33.15 -6.57 1.51
C LEU A 305 -32.57 -6.59 0.08
N PHE A 306 -31.83 -7.65 -0.28
CA PHE A 306 -31.28 -7.80 -1.64
C PHE A 306 -32.21 -8.52 -2.63
N ALA A 307 -33.32 -9.11 -2.18
CA ALA A 307 -34.32 -9.71 -3.06
C ALA A 307 -35.16 -8.66 -3.83
N ARG A 308 -35.25 -7.42 -3.32
CA ARG A 308 -36.11 -6.36 -3.90
C ARG A 308 -35.43 -5.42 -4.91
N LEU A 309 -34.12 -5.53 -5.13
CA LEU A 309 -33.40 -4.78 -6.19
C LEU A 309 -33.20 -5.64 -7.47
N GLY A 310 -33.94 -6.75 -7.54
CA GLY A 310 -33.87 -7.78 -8.58
C GLY A 310 -35.01 -7.74 -9.61
N THR A 311 -35.71 -6.62 -9.76
CA THR A 311 -36.57 -6.33 -10.92
C THR A 311 -36.02 -5.11 -11.64
#